data_AF-A0A7L2RN63-F1
#
_entry.id   AF-A0A7L2RN63-F1
#
_cell.length_a   1.000
_cell.length_b   1.000
_cell.length_c   1.000
_cell.angle_alpha   90.00
_cell.angle_beta   90.00
_cell.angle_gamma   90.00
#
_symmetry.space_group_name_H-M   'P 1'
#
loop_
_entity.id
_entity.type
_entity.pdbx_description
1 polymer ?
#
loop_
_entity_poly.entity_id
_entity_poly.type
_entity_poly.pdbx_seq_one_letter_code
_entity_poly.pdbx_strand_id
1 'polypeptide(L)'
;NTRNARTGYSSTAHSCCFSQEEKLWDALRISAYVFSTALLAFTALVNSLSWFMQNVTLGNFWQTTWLKFYNYFEGDEWTIFLIGAALVPALAFWGFNGILMVADITGKPTFITRYRIQLGKNDPVDKKKLCQAVYTALGNQFFVSLPMLMLMFHVMKWWGNTFSKELPTFQWFLVELSIFTLVEEILFYYTHRLVHHPVLYKHIHKKHHEWTAPIGVVSIYAHPLEHIVS
;
A
#
# COMPACT_ATOMS: atom_id res chain seq x y z
N ASN A 1 -44.21 18.17 -59.81
CA ASN A 1 -43.18 17.12 -60.00
C ASN A 1 -42.28 17.12 -58.77
N THR A 2 -42.67 16.44 -57.70
CA THR A 2 -41.99 16.49 -56.39
C THR A 2 -41.89 15.09 -55.80
N ARG A 3 -40.79 14.39 -56.08
CA ARG A 3 -40.32 13.24 -55.30
C ARG A 3 -38.79 13.16 -55.36
N ASN A 4 -38.23 12.70 -54.24
CA ASN A 4 -36.85 12.25 -54.00
C ASN A 4 -35.92 13.24 -53.30
N ALA A 5 -36.01 13.25 -51.96
CA ALA A 5 -34.86 13.46 -51.06
C ALA A 5 -35.25 13.06 -49.63
N ARG A 6 -35.38 11.75 -49.32
CA ARG A 6 -35.55 11.29 -47.91
C ARG A 6 -35.41 9.77 -47.74
N THR A 7 -34.26 9.17 -48.06
CA THR A 7 -34.01 7.73 -47.73
C THR A 7 -32.57 7.37 -47.35
N GLY A 8 -31.62 8.32 -47.31
CA GLY A 8 -30.20 7.99 -47.10
C GLY A 8 -29.69 7.93 -45.64
N TYR A 9 -30.38 8.55 -44.68
CA TYR A 9 -29.82 8.75 -43.32
C TYR A 9 -30.19 7.68 -42.28
N SER A 10 -31.26 6.90 -42.50
CA SER A 10 -31.75 5.92 -41.52
C SER A 10 -30.99 4.59 -41.56
N SER A 11 -30.59 4.12 -42.74
CA SER A 11 -29.92 2.82 -42.93
C SER A 11 -28.48 2.81 -42.39
N THR A 12 -27.76 3.92 -42.51
CA THR A 12 -26.37 4.06 -42.05
C THR A 12 -26.26 4.15 -40.54
N ALA A 13 -27.20 4.83 -39.87
CA ALA A 13 -27.27 4.89 -38.40
C ALA A 13 -27.59 3.52 -37.79
N HIS A 14 -28.54 2.76 -38.37
CA HIS A 14 -28.87 1.41 -37.93
C HIS A 14 -27.71 0.43 -38.12
N SER A 15 -27.03 0.48 -39.27
CA SER A 15 -25.86 -0.37 -39.55
C SER A 15 -24.66 -0.01 -38.66
N CYS A 16 -24.48 1.27 -38.31
CA CYS A 16 -23.44 1.72 -37.39
C CYS A 16 -23.73 1.26 -35.95
N CYS A 17 -24.99 1.39 -35.50
CA CYS A 17 -25.40 0.91 -34.18
C CYS A 17 -25.26 -0.61 -34.03
N PHE A 18 -25.64 -1.38 -35.06
CA PHE A 18 -25.47 -2.83 -35.09
C PHE A 18 -23.99 -3.24 -35.08
N SER A 19 -23.14 -2.56 -35.87
CA SER A 19 -21.68 -2.79 -35.85
C SER A 19 -21.04 -2.43 -34.50
N GLN A 20 -21.57 -1.43 -33.80
CA GLN A 20 -21.07 -1.03 -32.49
C GLN A 20 -21.50 -2.02 -31.39
N GLU A 21 -22.69 -2.60 -31.51
CA GLU A 21 -23.18 -3.67 -30.64
C GLU A 21 -22.35 -4.96 -30.82
N GLU A 22 -22.09 -5.39 -32.06
CA GLU A 22 -21.22 -6.55 -32.34
C GLU A 22 -19.81 -6.35 -31.78
N LYS A 23 -19.21 -5.17 -31.99
CA LYS A 23 -17.89 -4.83 -31.41
C LYS A 23 -17.88 -4.85 -29.89
N LEU A 24 -18.98 -4.40 -29.26
CA LEU A 24 -19.11 -4.44 -27.80
C LEU A 24 -19.20 -5.89 -27.30
N TRP A 25 -20.00 -6.74 -27.96
CA TRP A 25 -20.12 -8.16 -27.63
C TRP A 25 -18.80 -8.92 -27.81
N ASP A 26 -18.08 -8.66 -28.89
CA ASP A 26 -16.76 -9.24 -29.12
C ASP A 26 -15.75 -8.79 -28.07
N ALA A 27 -15.74 -7.50 -27.73
CA ALA A 27 -14.90 -6.97 -26.66
C ALA A 27 -15.23 -7.62 -25.30
N LEU A 28 -16.51 -7.73 -24.95
CA LEU A 28 -16.96 -8.39 -23.72
C LEU A 28 -16.55 -9.86 -23.68
N ARG A 29 -16.67 -10.59 -24.81
CA ARG A 29 -16.27 -11.99 -24.92
C ARG A 29 -14.77 -12.18 -24.76
N ILE A 30 -13.97 -11.33 -25.41
CA ILE A 30 -12.51 -11.35 -25.29
C ILE A 30 -12.10 -11.03 -23.84
N SER A 31 -12.67 -9.97 -23.25
CA SER A 31 -12.42 -9.61 -21.86
C SER A 31 -12.81 -10.74 -20.90
N ALA A 32 -14.00 -11.32 -21.05
CA ALA A 32 -14.45 -12.44 -20.22
C ALA A 32 -13.52 -13.65 -20.33
N TYR A 33 -13.05 -13.98 -21.54
CA TYR A 33 -12.10 -15.07 -21.74
C TYR A 33 -10.73 -14.78 -21.09
N VAL A 34 -10.20 -13.57 -21.28
CA VAL A 34 -8.92 -13.15 -20.68
C VAL A 34 -9.02 -13.16 -19.15
N PHE A 35 -10.09 -12.61 -18.57
CA PHE A 35 -10.27 -12.61 -17.12
C PHE A 35 -10.48 -14.02 -16.56
N SER A 36 -11.26 -14.85 -17.24
CA SER A 36 -11.51 -16.23 -16.78
C SER A 36 -10.25 -17.08 -16.84
N THR A 37 -9.47 -16.99 -17.91
CA THR A 37 -8.21 -17.73 -18.05
C THR A 37 -7.15 -17.21 -17.08
N ALA A 38 -7.04 -15.89 -16.89
CA ALA A 38 -6.15 -15.30 -15.88
C ALA A 38 -6.54 -15.71 -14.46
N LEU A 39 -7.83 -15.74 -14.14
CA LEU A 39 -8.33 -16.18 -12.84
C LEU A 39 -8.01 -17.65 -12.59
N LEU A 40 -8.26 -18.53 -13.58
CA LEU A 40 -7.92 -19.96 -13.47
C LEU A 40 -6.41 -20.18 -13.28
N ALA A 41 -5.57 -19.47 -14.05
CA ALA A 41 -4.12 -19.56 -13.91
C ALA A 41 -3.64 -19.05 -12.55
N PHE A 42 -4.21 -17.93 -12.08
CA PHE A 42 -3.93 -17.38 -10.75
C PHE A 42 -4.35 -18.34 -9.64
N THR A 43 -5.57 -18.89 -9.71
CA THR A 43 -6.06 -19.88 -8.74
C THR A 43 -5.20 -21.14 -8.75
N ALA A 44 -4.82 -21.66 -9.92
CA ALA A 44 -3.91 -22.79 -10.04
C ALA A 44 -2.56 -22.48 -9.39
N LEU A 45 -1.97 -21.32 -9.70
CA LEU A 45 -0.70 -20.87 -9.11
C LEU A 45 -0.79 -20.75 -7.58
N VAL A 46 -1.81 -20.07 -7.06
CA VAL A 46 -2.02 -19.88 -5.62
C VAL A 46 -2.23 -21.23 -4.93
N ASN A 47 -3.01 -22.13 -5.52
CA ASN A 47 -3.22 -23.47 -4.98
C ASN A 47 -1.92 -24.29 -4.96
N SER A 48 -1.16 -24.29 -6.06
CA SER A 48 0.14 -24.98 -6.13
C SER A 48 1.15 -24.41 -5.15
N LEU A 49 1.25 -23.08 -5.05
CA LEU A 49 2.17 -22.41 -4.13
C LEU A 49 1.76 -22.65 -2.67
N SER A 50 0.46 -22.67 -2.37
CA SER A 50 -0.04 -22.94 -1.02
C SER A 50 0.22 -24.37 -0.60
N TRP A 51 -0.05 -25.33 -1.49
CA TRP A 51 0.30 -26.72 -1.26
C TRP A 51 1.80 -26.87 -1.01
N PHE A 52 2.65 -26.19 -1.78
CA PHE A 52 4.09 -26.20 -1.59
C PHE A 52 4.49 -25.58 -0.24
N MET A 53 3.99 -24.39 0.09
CA MET A 53 4.33 -23.70 1.34
C MET A 53 3.86 -24.47 2.58
N GLN A 54 2.72 -25.17 2.49
CA GLN A 54 2.17 -25.95 3.60
C GLN A 54 2.84 -27.32 3.77
N ASN A 55 3.18 -28.01 2.67
CA ASN A 55 3.76 -29.36 2.74
C ASN A 55 5.29 -29.37 2.83
N VAL A 56 5.95 -28.30 2.41
CA VAL A 56 7.39 -28.14 2.65
C VAL A 56 7.60 -27.74 4.10
N THR A 57 8.76 -28.13 4.67
CA THR A 57 9.22 -27.81 6.02
C THR A 57 9.10 -26.32 6.41
N LEU A 58 8.94 -25.43 5.43
CA LEU A 58 8.68 -23.99 5.58
C LEU A 58 7.39 -23.68 6.37
N GLY A 59 6.26 -24.33 6.08
CA GLY A 59 5.01 -24.10 6.81
C GLY A 59 5.14 -24.47 8.29
N ASN A 60 5.72 -25.64 8.55
CA ASN A 60 6.06 -26.10 9.90
C ASN A 60 7.08 -25.19 10.59
N PHE A 61 8.04 -24.64 9.84
CA PHE A 61 9.03 -23.71 10.37
C PHE A 61 8.38 -22.40 10.86
N TRP A 62 7.51 -21.78 10.07
CA TRP A 62 6.82 -20.54 10.45
C TRP A 62 5.90 -20.75 11.65
N GLN A 63 5.08 -21.80 11.62
CA GLN A 63 4.19 -22.14 12.73
C GLN A 63 5.00 -22.44 14.02
N THR A 64 6.09 -23.19 13.93
CA THR A 64 6.93 -23.50 15.09
C THR A 64 7.62 -22.24 15.64
N THR A 65 8.10 -21.36 14.76
CA THR A 65 8.75 -20.10 15.15
C THR A 65 7.75 -19.16 15.81
N TRP A 66 6.54 -19.04 15.24
CA TRP A 66 5.45 -18.29 15.84
C TRP A 66 5.06 -18.83 17.22
N LEU A 67 4.91 -20.15 17.37
CA LEU A 67 4.61 -20.76 18.67
C LEU A 67 5.71 -20.50 19.70
N LYS A 68 6.99 -20.55 19.32
CA LYS A 68 8.10 -20.21 20.23
C LYS A 68 8.01 -18.76 20.69
N PHE A 69 7.75 -17.83 19.76
CA PHE A 69 7.55 -16.42 20.07
C PHE A 69 6.33 -16.20 20.98
N TYR A 70 5.19 -16.78 20.61
CA TYR A 70 3.94 -16.69 21.36
C TYR A 70 4.10 -17.20 22.80
N ASN A 71 4.70 -18.38 22.95
CA ASN A 71 4.91 -19.00 24.27
C ASN A 71 5.95 -18.26 25.10
N TYR A 72 6.97 -17.64 24.48
CA TYR A 72 7.95 -16.82 25.19
C TYR A 72 7.30 -15.61 25.88
N PHE A 73 6.27 -15.03 25.27
CA PHE A 73 5.48 -13.94 25.86
C PHE A 73 4.21 -14.44 26.57
N GLU A 74 4.10 -15.75 26.81
CA GLU A 74 2.95 -16.38 27.48
C GLU A 74 1.57 -16.08 26.82
N GLY A 75 1.58 -15.67 25.56
CA GLY A 75 0.36 -15.22 24.89
C GLY A 75 -0.17 -13.87 25.36
N ASP A 76 0.66 -13.01 25.96
CA ASP A 76 0.28 -11.63 26.28
C ASP A 76 -0.01 -10.86 24.98
N GLU A 77 -1.30 -10.74 24.66
CA GLU A 77 -1.81 -10.10 23.45
C GLU A 77 -1.30 -8.68 23.31
N TRP A 78 -1.15 -7.96 24.42
CA TRP A 78 -0.65 -6.59 24.44
C TRP A 78 0.79 -6.50 23.96
N THR A 79 1.67 -7.31 24.54
CA THR A 79 3.09 -7.38 24.13
C THR A 79 3.23 -7.88 22.69
N ILE A 80 2.48 -8.91 22.30
CA ILE A 80 2.48 -9.43 20.93
C ILE A 80 2.09 -8.32 19.95
N PHE A 81 1.02 -7.57 20.24
CA PHE A 81 0.56 -6.45 19.42
C PHE A 81 1.62 -5.35 19.33
N LEU A 82 2.20 -4.90 20.45
CA LEU A 82 3.21 -3.85 20.43
C LEU A 82 4.48 -4.27 19.66
N ILE A 83 4.92 -5.51 19.80
CA ILE A 83 6.08 -6.00 19.04
C ILE A 83 5.75 -6.05 17.54
N GLY A 84 4.61 -6.65 17.18
CA GLY A 84 4.23 -6.87 15.78
C GLY A 84 3.81 -5.60 15.05
N ALA A 85 2.99 -4.75 15.68
CA ALA A 85 2.38 -3.59 15.05
C ALA A 85 3.10 -2.25 15.34
N ALA A 86 3.98 -2.19 16.35
CA ALA A 86 4.77 -0.98 16.64
C ALA A 86 6.27 -1.19 16.39
N LEU A 87 6.90 -2.16 17.05
CA LEU A 87 8.36 -2.31 17.04
C LEU A 87 8.90 -2.78 15.69
N VAL A 88 8.34 -3.85 15.12
CA VAL A 88 8.81 -4.40 13.84
C VAL A 88 8.71 -3.38 12.70
N PRO A 89 7.57 -2.69 12.47
CA PRO A 89 7.48 -1.62 11.47
C PRO A 89 8.43 -0.44 11.76
N ALA A 90 8.58 -0.05 13.03
CA ALA A 90 9.51 1.02 13.41
C ALA A 90 10.96 0.67 13.06
N LEU A 91 11.41 -0.54 13.37
CA LEU A 91 12.76 -1.02 13.06
C LEU A 91 12.98 -1.12 11.54
N ALA A 92 11.99 -1.63 10.80
CA ALA A 92 12.07 -1.65 9.34
C ALA A 92 12.19 -0.23 8.79
N PHE A 93 11.30 0.67 9.19
CA PHE A 93 11.30 2.07 8.75
C PHE A 93 12.64 2.75 9.03
N TRP A 94 13.10 2.77 10.28
CA TRP A 94 14.34 3.48 10.64
C TRP A 94 15.60 2.75 10.15
N GLY A 95 15.58 1.42 10.07
CA GLY A 95 16.69 0.63 9.53
C GLY A 95 16.92 0.92 8.04
N PHE A 96 15.89 0.75 7.21
CA PHE A 96 16.01 1.02 5.77
C PHE A 96 16.25 2.50 5.49
N ASN A 97 15.47 3.41 6.10
CA ASN A 97 15.63 4.85 5.87
C ASN A 97 16.93 5.39 6.46
N GLY A 98 17.49 4.77 7.51
CA GLY A 98 18.80 5.11 8.05
C GLY A 98 19.90 4.88 7.02
N ILE A 99 19.89 3.73 6.34
CA ILE A 99 20.85 3.43 5.27
C ILE A 99 20.69 4.41 4.10
N LEU A 100 19.47 4.68 3.67
CA LEU A 100 19.20 5.65 2.60
C LEU A 100 19.62 7.07 2.98
N MET A 101 19.38 7.48 4.22
CA MET A 101 19.77 8.80 4.73
C MET A 101 21.30 8.96 4.76
N VAL A 102 22.07 7.91 5.06
CA VAL A 102 23.53 7.95 4.90
C VAL A 102 23.91 8.21 3.45
N ALA A 103 23.25 7.56 2.50
CA ALA A 103 23.47 7.82 1.07
C ALA A 103 23.07 9.24 0.66
N ASP A 104 21.99 9.77 1.21
CA ASP A 104 21.49 11.11 0.91
C ASP A 104 22.38 12.23 1.46
N ILE A 105 23.00 12.03 2.63
CA ILE A 105 23.91 13.01 3.24
C ILE A 105 25.31 12.93 2.61
N THR A 106 25.82 11.73 2.34
CA THR A 106 27.22 11.51 1.95
C THR A 106 27.45 11.39 0.45
N GLY A 107 26.38 11.14 -0.32
CA GLY A 107 26.47 10.82 -1.75
C GLY A 107 27.06 9.44 -2.05
N LYS A 108 27.24 8.58 -1.02
CA LYS A 108 27.87 7.25 -1.12
C LYS A 108 26.99 6.17 -0.49
N PRO A 109 27.02 4.93 -0.98
CA PRO A 109 27.85 4.43 -2.08
C PRO A 109 27.27 4.78 -3.47
N THR A 110 28.16 4.94 -4.45
CA THR A 110 27.82 5.38 -5.81
C THR A 110 26.89 4.43 -6.56
N PHE A 111 26.82 3.15 -6.17
CA PHE A 111 25.90 2.20 -6.78
C PHE A 111 24.43 2.50 -6.46
N ILE A 112 24.12 3.19 -5.35
CA ILE A 112 22.76 3.62 -4.99
C ILE A 112 22.47 4.96 -5.65
N THR A 113 23.37 5.93 -5.50
CA THR A 113 23.14 7.31 -5.93
C THR A 113 23.00 7.46 -7.44
N ARG A 114 23.55 6.54 -8.24
CA ARG A 114 23.32 6.50 -9.70
C ARG A 114 21.86 6.25 -10.12
N TYR A 115 21.01 5.72 -9.24
CA TYR A 115 19.59 5.48 -9.50
C TYR A 115 18.67 6.63 -9.05
N ARG A 116 19.24 7.74 -8.58
CA ARG A 116 18.46 8.90 -8.13
C ARG A 116 17.72 9.53 -9.33
N ILE A 117 16.39 9.61 -9.22
CA ILE A 117 15.52 10.13 -10.30
C ILE A 117 15.59 11.66 -10.39
N GLN A 118 15.62 12.36 -9.25
CA GLN A 118 15.65 13.83 -9.20
C GLN A 118 17.07 14.34 -9.00
N LEU A 119 17.84 14.43 -10.09
CA LEU A 119 19.23 14.89 -10.06
C LEU A 119 19.35 16.38 -9.68
N GLY A 120 20.34 16.70 -8.84
CA GLY A 120 20.67 18.08 -8.44
C GLY A 120 19.68 18.74 -7.47
N LYS A 121 18.63 18.04 -7.04
CA LYS A 121 17.60 18.57 -6.14
C LYS A 121 17.81 17.99 -4.74
N ASN A 122 17.93 18.88 -3.74
CA ASN A 122 18.33 18.50 -2.38
C ASN A 122 19.68 17.75 -2.34
N ASP A 123 20.66 18.14 -3.17
CA ASP A 123 21.98 17.51 -3.25
C ASP A 123 23.11 18.55 -3.02
N PRO A 124 23.87 18.47 -1.92
CA PRO A 124 23.67 17.58 -0.77
C PRO A 124 22.41 17.98 0.03
N VAL A 125 21.86 17.03 0.78
CA VAL A 125 20.69 17.31 1.62
C VAL A 125 21.03 18.34 2.69
N ASP A 126 20.17 19.35 2.85
CA ASP A 126 20.27 20.31 3.94
C ASP A 126 20.07 19.60 5.28
N LYS A 127 21.15 19.55 6.08
CA LYS A 127 21.19 18.87 7.38
C LYS A 127 20.21 19.47 8.39
N LYS A 128 19.97 20.78 8.37
CA LYS A 128 19.03 21.41 9.31
C LYS A 128 17.60 21.00 8.98
N LYS A 129 17.25 21.06 7.69
CA LYS A 129 15.94 20.62 7.19
C LYS A 129 15.72 19.13 7.45
N LEU A 130 16.74 18.31 7.21
CA LEU A 130 16.71 16.88 7.52
C LEU A 130 16.49 16.60 9.00
N CYS A 131 17.20 17.31 9.87
CA CYS A 131 17.06 17.19 11.32
C CYS A 131 15.62 17.52 11.76
N GLN A 132 15.02 18.59 11.22
CA GLN A 132 13.62 18.92 11.43
C GLN A 132 12.66 17.82 10.93
N ALA A 133 12.96 17.20 9.79
CA ALA A 133 12.17 16.11 9.26
C ALA A 133 12.23 14.87 10.17
N VAL A 134 13.42 14.51 10.65
CA VAL A 134 13.63 13.42 11.61
C VAL A 134 12.86 13.68 12.91
N TYR A 135 12.96 14.88 13.50
CA TYR A 135 12.22 15.20 14.72
C TYR A 135 10.70 15.18 14.52
N THR A 136 10.21 15.67 13.38
CA THR A 136 8.79 15.59 13.05
C THR A 136 8.35 14.14 12.88
N ALA A 137 9.12 13.32 12.15
CA ALA A 137 8.83 11.91 11.93
C ALA A 137 8.77 11.13 13.26
N LEU A 138 9.76 11.34 14.14
CA LEU A 138 9.74 10.78 15.49
C LEU A 138 8.53 11.27 16.29
N GLY A 139 8.25 12.58 16.26
CA GLY A 139 7.08 13.16 16.92
C GLY A 139 5.77 12.55 16.46
N ASN A 140 5.56 12.41 15.15
CA ASN A 140 4.38 11.76 14.59
C ASN A 140 4.31 10.29 15.03
N GLN A 141 5.42 9.56 15.02
CA GLN A 141 5.43 8.16 15.43
C GLN A 141 5.11 7.96 16.92
N PHE A 142 5.67 8.79 17.81
CA PHE A 142 5.46 8.65 19.26
C PHE A 142 4.14 9.28 19.75
N PHE A 143 3.76 10.45 19.24
CA PHE A 143 2.61 11.20 19.75
C PHE A 143 1.33 10.99 18.94
N VAL A 144 1.42 10.46 17.72
CA VAL A 144 0.25 10.20 16.87
C VAL A 144 0.08 8.69 16.65
N SER A 145 1.07 8.01 16.09
CA SER A 145 0.95 6.58 15.79
C SER A 145 0.82 5.71 17.03
N LEU A 146 1.55 5.96 18.12
CA LEU A 146 1.38 5.16 19.34
C LEU A 146 -0.04 5.26 19.91
N PRO A 147 -0.62 6.45 20.18
CA PRO A 147 -2.03 6.54 20.59
C PRO A 147 -3.01 5.88 19.62
N MET A 148 -2.79 6.02 18.30
CA MET A 148 -3.60 5.32 17.30
C MET A 148 -3.50 3.81 17.45
N LEU A 149 -2.29 3.26 17.64
CA LEU A 149 -2.06 1.83 17.87
C LEU A 149 -2.75 1.36 19.16
N MET A 150 -2.69 2.14 20.24
CA MET A 150 -3.41 1.83 21.49
C MET A 150 -4.92 1.67 21.22
N LEU A 151 -5.51 2.58 20.44
CA LEU A 151 -6.93 2.49 20.06
C LEU A 151 -7.19 1.27 19.17
N MET A 152 -6.32 1.05 18.17
CA MET A 152 -6.45 -0.09 17.25
C MET A 152 -6.38 -1.43 17.95
N PHE A 153 -5.58 -1.58 19.00
CA PHE A 153 -5.58 -2.80 19.82
C PHE A 153 -6.98 -3.14 20.36
N HIS A 154 -7.72 -2.15 20.86
CA HIS A 154 -9.06 -2.36 21.40
C HIS A 154 -10.05 -2.73 20.29
N VAL A 155 -9.93 -2.10 19.12
CA VAL A 155 -10.73 -2.45 17.92
C VAL A 155 -10.46 -3.88 17.49
N MET A 156 -9.20 -4.31 17.48
CA MET A 156 -8.83 -5.69 17.15
C MET A 156 -9.34 -6.70 18.17
N LYS A 157 -9.21 -6.42 19.48
CA LYS A 157 -9.81 -7.27 20.52
C LYS A 157 -11.33 -7.40 20.35
N TRP A 158 -12.01 -6.33 19.96
CA TRP A 158 -13.44 -6.34 19.71
C TRP A 158 -13.83 -7.20 18.49
N TRP A 159 -13.00 -7.20 17.44
CA TRP A 159 -13.20 -8.04 16.25
C TRP A 159 -13.03 -9.54 16.57
N GLY A 160 -12.13 -9.89 17.50
CA GLY A 160 -11.92 -11.24 17.98
C GLY A 160 -10.95 -12.08 17.13
N ASN A 161 -10.38 -13.12 17.76
CA ASN A 161 -9.43 -14.07 17.16
C ASN A 161 -8.16 -13.47 16.51
N THR A 162 -7.76 -12.25 16.88
CA THR A 162 -6.64 -11.56 16.24
C THR A 162 -5.26 -12.08 16.65
N PHE A 163 -5.14 -12.58 17.88
CA PHE A 163 -3.87 -13.00 18.47
C PHE A 163 -3.82 -14.53 18.66
N SER A 164 -4.24 -15.29 17.66
CA SER A 164 -4.28 -16.76 17.74
C SER A 164 -2.89 -17.39 17.73
N LYS A 165 -2.77 -18.55 18.38
CA LYS A 165 -1.57 -19.41 18.31
C LYS A 165 -1.36 -20.03 16.93
N GLU A 166 -2.44 -20.21 16.18
CA GLU A 166 -2.41 -20.77 14.84
C GLU A 166 -2.27 -19.63 13.84
N LEU A 167 -1.27 -19.71 12.96
CA LEU A 167 -1.14 -18.80 11.84
C LEU A 167 -2.24 -19.09 10.80
N PRO A 168 -2.67 -18.08 10.04
CA PRO A 168 -3.57 -18.32 8.92
C PRO A 168 -2.92 -19.25 7.91
N THR A 169 -3.75 -19.97 7.15
CA THR A 169 -3.26 -20.72 5.99
C THR A 169 -2.60 -19.75 5.00
N PHE A 170 -1.60 -20.22 4.26
CA PHE A 170 -0.91 -19.38 3.28
C PHE A 170 -1.86 -18.74 2.25
N GLN A 171 -2.91 -19.46 1.84
CA GLN A 171 -3.97 -18.92 0.97
C GLN A 171 -4.70 -17.76 1.62
N TRP A 172 -5.11 -17.93 2.88
CA TRP A 172 -5.85 -16.91 3.60
C TRP A 172 -4.99 -15.66 3.83
N PHE A 173 -3.71 -15.86 4.19
CA PHE A 173 -2.74 -14.76 4.27
C PHE A 173 -2.63 -13.98 2.96
N LEU A 174 -2.56 -14.66 1.80
CA LEU A 174 -2.51 -13.99 0.49
C LEU A 174 -3.80 -13.23 0.17
N VAL A 175 -4.97 -13.77 0.54
CA VAL A 175 -6.26 -13.11 0.37
C VAL A 175 -6.33 -11.85 1.24
N GLU A 176 -5.99 -11.96 2.52
CA GLU A 176 -5.96 -10.82 3.43
C GLU A 176 -4.99 -9.75 2.94
N LEU A 177 -3.76 -10.12 2.59
CA LEU A 177 -2.76 -9.19 2.05
C LEU A 177 -3.28 -8.47 0.80
N SER A 178 -3.89 -9.20 -0.13
CA SER A 178 -4.43 -8.61 -1.37
C SER A 178 -5.58 -7.63 -1.08
N ILE A 179 -6.51 -8.00 -0.20
CA ILE A 179 -7.63 -7.13 0.19
C ILE A 179 -7.10 -5.89 0.90
N PHE A 180 -6.20 -6.03 1.87
CA PHE A 180 -5.62 -4.90 2.60
C PHE A 180 -4.87 -3.96 1.66
N THR A 181 -4.05 -4.46 0.74
CA THR A 181 -3.35 -3.63 -0.24
C THR A 181 -4.34 -2.87 -1.15
N LEU A 182 -5.41 -3.51 -1.62
CA LEU A 182 -6.41 -2.83 -2.44
C LEU A 182 -7.16 -1.74 -1.66
N VAL A 183 -7.54 -2.03 -0.42
CA VAL A 183 -8.20 -1.07 0.47
C VAL A 183 -7.27 0.10 0.78
N GLU A 184 -6.01 -0.17 1.11
CA GLU A 184 -4.98 0.83 1.36
C GLU A 184 -4.79 1.75 0.16
N GLU A 185 -4.63 1.19 -1.05
CA GLU A 185 -4.46 1.98 -2.27
C GLU A 185 -5.66 2.90 -2.54
N ILE A 186 -6.89 2.38 -2.38
CA ILE A 186 -8.12 3.16 -2.55
C ILE A 186 -8.18 4.29 -1.51
N LEU A 187 -8.02 3.95 -0.22
CA LEU A 187 -8.10 4.92 0.86
C LEU A 187 -7.02 5.99 0.70
N PHE A 188 -5.77 5.60 0.51
CA PHE A 188 -4.64 6.50 0.30
C PHE A 188 -4.88 7.45 -0.88
N TYR A 189 -5.33 6.93 -2.03
CA TYR A 189 -5.62 7.78 -3.18
C TYR A 189 -6.66 8.87 -2.86
N TYR A 190 -7.79 8.48 -2.26
CA TYR A 190 -8.87 9.41 -1.99
C TYR A 190 -8.55 10.38 -0.85
N THR A 191 -7.86 9.94 0.21
CA THR A 191 -7.44 10.82 1.29
C THR A 191 -6.36 11.78 0.82
N HIS A 192 -5.38 11.31 0.05
CA HIS A 192 -4.38 12.17 -0.58
C HIS A 192 -5.03 13.22 -1.48
N ARG A 193 -5.95 12.82 -2.36
CA ARG A 193 -6.71 13.74 -3.20
C ARG A 193 -7.53 14.75 -2.38
N LEU A 194 -8.11 14.32 -1.27
CA LEU A 194 -8.87 15.18 -0.37
C LEU A 194 -7.96 16.24 0.27
N VAL A 195 -6.78 15.85 0.80
CA VAL A 195 -5.87 16.81 1.44
C VAL A 195 -5.25 17.82 0.48
N HIS A 196 -5.28 17.54 -0.83
CA HIS A 196 -4.97 18.52 -1.88
C HIS A 196 -6.05 19.58 -2.12
N HIS A 197 -7.24 19.45 -1.53
CA HIS A 197 -8.26 20.50 -1.60
C HIS A 197 -7.69 21.82 -1.03
N PRO A 198 -7.91 23.00 -1.64
CA PRO A 198 -7.15 24.23 -1.32
C PRO A 198 -7.09 24.61 0.16
N VAL A 199 -8.19 24.39 0.89
CA VAL A 199 -8.27 24.63 2.34
C VAL A 199 -7.40 23.65 3.11
N LEU A 200 -7.52 22.34 2.84
CA LEU A 200 -6.73 21.32 3.53
C LEU A 200 -5.26 21.40 3.14
N TYR A 201 -4.97 21.70 1.87
CA TYR A 201 -3.61 21.87 1.40
C TYR A 201 -2.89 22.95 2.19
N LYS A 202 -3.49 24.13 2.29
CA LYS A 202 -2.88 25.27 2.99
C LYS A 202 -2.57 24.99 4.45
N HIS A 203 -3.42 24.23 5.15
CA HIS A 203 -3.34 24.05 6.59
C HIS A 203 -2.59 22.77 7.02
N ILE A 204 -2.77 21.66 6.30
CA ILE A 204 -2.23 20.36 6.73
C ILE A 204 -1.29 19.73 5.68
N HIS A 205 -1.60 19.77 4.39
CA HIS A 205 -0.79 19.06 3.38
C HIS A 205 0.46 19.83 2.91
N LYS A 206 0.48 21.15 3.05
CA LYS A 206 1.60 21.99 2.60
C LYS A 206 2.93 21.57 3.23
N LYS A 207 2.90 21.12 4.50
CA LYS A 207 4.09 20.64 5.21
C LYS A 207 4.73 19.45 4.50
N HIS A 208 3.95 18.44 4.14
CA HIS A 208 4.43 17.28 3.39
C HIS A 208 5.09 17.68 2.05
N HIS A 209 4.54 18.68 1.37
CA HIS A 209 5.09 19.22 0.11
C HIS A 209 6.29 20.16 0.24
N GLU A 210 6.80 20.44 1.45
CA GLU A 210 8.04 21.22 1.62
C GLU A 210 9.26 20.50 1.03
N TRP A 211 9.20 19.18 0.90
CA TRP A 211 10.24 18.35 0.31
C TRP A 211 9.90 17.98 -1.13
N THR A 212 10.29 18.87 -2.04
CA THR A 212 10.03 18.72 -3.47
C THR A 212 10.83 17.60 -4.15
N ALA A 213 11.92 17.13 -3.52
CA ALA A 213 12.58 15.86 -3.79
C ALA A 213 12.57 15.04 -2.50
N PRO A 214 11.60 14.13 -2.33
CA PRO A 214 11.47 13.37 -1.09
C PRO A 214 12.61 12.38 -0.95
N ILE A 215 13.03 12.21 0.30
CA ILE A 215 13.96 11.17 0.76
C ILE A 215 13.20 10.24 1.71
N GLY A 216 13.75 9.07 2.00
CA GLY A 216 13.01 8.01 2.69
C GLY A 216 12.30 8.44 3.99
N VAL A 217 12.99 9.16 4.88
CA VAL A 217 12.43 9.63 6.17
C VAL A 217 11.27 10.62 6.02
N VAL A 218 11.19 11.31 4.89
CA VAL A 218 10.15 12.32 4.62
C VAL A 218 8.80 11.68 4.30
N SER A 219 8.75 10.37 4.04
CA SER A 219 7.48 9.64 3.85
C SER A 219 6.49 9.82 5.02
N ILE A 220 6.98 10.00 6.25
CA ILE A 220 6.15 10.31 7.44
C ILE A 220 6.38 11.73 7.98
N TYR A 221 7.05 12.59 7.20
CA TYR A 221 7.13 14.03 7.47
C TYR A 221 5.82 14.69 7.02
N ALA A 222 4.89 14.77 7.94
CA ALA A 222 3.55 15.29 7.68
C ALA A 222 3.02 16.12 8.85
N HIS A 223 1.94 16.86 8.61
CA HIS A 223 1.16 17.43 9.70
C HIS A 223 0.49 16.29 10.51
N PRO A 224 0.33 16.38 11.86
CA PRO A 224 -0.26 15.29 12.65
C PRO A 224 -1.61 14.79 12.14
N LEU A 225 -2.49 15.71 11.71
CA LEU A 225 -3.78 15.31 11.10
C LEU A 225 -3.62 14.61 9.76
N GLU A 226 -2.64 15.00 8.95
CA GLU A 226 -2.34 14.33 7.70
C GLU A 226 -1.80 12.92 7.98
N HIS A 227 -0.92 12.77 8.97
CA HIS A 227 -0.38 11.49 9.43
C HIS A 227 -1.44 10.51 9.96
N ILE A 228 -2.63 10.99 10.35
CA ILE A 228 -3.75 10.14 10.78
C ILE A 228 -4.52 9.61 9.57
N VAL A 229 -4.66 10.41 8.51
CA VAL A 229 -5.57 10.14 7.39
C VAL A 229 -4.88 9.66 6.13
N SER A 230 -3.55 9.76 6.05
CA SER A 230 -2.73 9.47 4.88
C SER A 230 -1.54 8.60 5.22
#